data_AF-A0A7K5BH75-F1
#
_entry.id   AF-A0A7K5BH75-F1
#
_cell.length_a   1.000
_cell.length_b   1.000
_cell.length_c   1.000
_cell.angle_alpha   90.00
_cell.angle_beta   90.00
_cell.angle_gamma   90.00
#
_symmetry.space_group_name_H-M   'P 1'
#
loop_
_entity.id
_entity.type
_entity.pdbx_description
1 polymer ?
#
loop_
_entity_poly.entity_id
_entity_poly.type
_entity_poly.pdbx_seq_one_letter_code
_entity_poly.pdbx_strand_id
1 'polypeptide(L)'
;PNCPLRGSLHGHHPRDCLFYLRDWDPPRLQKLLQLGPPKPHLRPPKLTLAPRNPPGQCPVLEQKEFGATLRDEPCGKETAPGHAGLCRGHYSEYLVGLVNRHGLDPVALYDRAELRAAAERHLP
;
A
#
# COMPACT_ATOMS: atom_id res chain seq x y z
N PRO A 1 24.99 -10.27 2.58
CA PRO A 1 23.96 -9.73 3.49
C PRO A 1 24.13 -10.27 4.92
N ASN A 2 24.56 -9.41 5.86
CA ASN A 2 24.62 -9.79 7.26
C ASN A 2 23.23 -9.62 7.88
N CYS A 3 22.37 -10.62 7.69
CA CYS A 3 20.99 -10.56 8.18
C CYS A 3 20.94 -10.89 9.68
N PRO A 4 20.33 -10.04 10.53
CA PRO A 4 20.14 -10.34 11.95
C PRO A 4 18.97 -11.30 12.22
N LEU A 5 18.10 -11.55 11.23
CA LEU A 5 16.84 -12.31 11.39
C LEU A 5 16.93 -13.79 10.94
N ARG A 6 18.13 -14.38 10.90
CA ARG A 6 18.38 -15.73 10.36
C ARG A 6 17.57 -16.84 11.01
N GLY A 7 17.13 -16.67 12.26
CA GLY A 7 16.33 -17.66 12.99
C GLY A 7 14.81 -17.62 12.71
N SER A 8 14.35 -16.82 11.73
CA SER A 8 12.92 -16.60 11.47
C SER A 8 12.59 -16.66 9.98
N LEU A 9 11.34 -16.94 9.65
CA LEU A 9 10.83 -16.80 8.28
C LEU A 9 10.75 -15.30 7.92
N HIS A 10 11.54 -14.86 6.95
CA HIS A 10 11.61 -13.45 6.55
C HIS A 10 11.95 -13.30 5.07
N GLY A 11 11.68 -12.11 4.53
CA GLY A 11 12.10 -11.68 3.20
C GLY A 11 12.93 -10.39 3.25
N HIS A 12 13.76 -10.17 2.25
CA HIS A 12 14.47 -8.90 2.07
C HIS A 12 13.69 -8.03 1.10
N HIS A 13 13.08 -6.97 1.63
CA HIS A 13 12.26 -6.05 0.86
C HIS A 13 13.05 -4.79 0.50
N PRO A 14 12.91 -4.25 -0.72
CA PRO A 14 13.41 -2.90 -1.04
C PRO A 14 12.53 -1.84 -0.35
N ARG A 15 13.05 -0.62 -0.20
CA ARG A 15 12.42 0.46 0.59
C ARG A 15 11.06 0.95 0.05
N ASP A 16 10.80 0.73 -1.24
CA ASP A 16 9.55 1.03 -1.96
C ASP A 16 8.54 -0.13 -1.95
N CYS A 17 8.89 -1.26 -1.31
CA CYS A 17 7.97 -2.38 -1.17
C CYS A 17 6.76 -2.01 -0.30
N LEU A 18 5.58 -2.54 -0.65
CA LEU A 18 4.36 -2.47 0.16
C LEU A 18 4.61 -2.91 1.61
N PHE A 19 5.53 -3.86 1.84
CA PHE A 19 5.91 -4.29 3.19
C PHE A 19 6.26 -3.11 4.12
N TYR A 20 6.97 -2.10 3.61
CA TYR A 20 7.29 -0.87 4.36
C TYR A 20 6.23 0.21 4.16
N LEU A 21 5.82 0.46 2.91
CA LEU A 21 4.98 1.61 2.60
C LEU A 21 3.53 1.48 3.13
N ARG A 22 3.06 0.28 3.48
CA ARG A 22 1.76 0.10 4.13
C ARG A 22 1.67 0.74 5.52
N ASP A 23 2.81 0.96 6.17
CA ASP A 23 2.90 1.58 7.49
C ASP A 23 2.80 3.11 7.42
N TRP A 24 2.98 3.69 6.22
CA TRP A 24 2.73 5.11 6.01
C TRP A 24 1.24 5.42 5.97
N ASP A 25 0.88 6.59 6.52
CA ASP A 25 -0.48 7.08 6.37
C ASP A 25 -0.76 7.53 4.92
N PRO A 26 -2.00 7.35 4.44
CA PRO A 26 -2.37 7.71 3.08
C PRO A 26 -1.97 9.14 2.65
N PRO A 27 -2.07 10.19 3.50
CA PRO A 27 -1.61 11.53 3.14
C PRO A 27 -0.11 11.61 2.81
N ARG A 28 0.74 10.80 3.49
CA ARG A 28 2.18 10.77 3.22
C ARG A 28 2.48 10.10 1.87
N LEU A 29 1.76 9.03 1.54
CA LEU A 29 1.84 8.36 0.23
C LEU A 29 1.34 9.29 -0.89
N GLN A 30 0.25 10.02 -0.66
CA GLN A 30 -0.25 11.05 -1.59
C GLN A 30 0.78 12.16 -1.81
N LYS A 31 1.45 12.62 -0.74
CA LYS A 31 2.54 13.61 -0.84
C LYS A 31 3.69 13.10 -1.72
N LEU A 32 4.07 11.83 -1.59
CA LEU A 32 5.10 11.23 -2.46
C LEU A 32 4.68 11.25 -3.93
N LEU A 33 3.42 10.91 -4.21
CA LEU A 33 2.85 10.98 -5.57
C LEU A 33 2.85 12.41 -6.15
N GLN A 34 2.68 13.43 -5.29
CA GLN A 34 2.73 14.84 -5.69
C GLN A 34 4.15 15.34 -6.01
N LEU A 35 5.20 14.69 -5.50
CA LEU A 35 6.59 15.01 -5.86
C LEU A 35 6.97 14.49 -7.25
N GLY A 36 6.22 13.52 -7.77
CA GLY A 36 6.37 13.05 -9.14
C GLY A 36 5.87 14.06 -10.17
N PRO A 37 6.16 13.86 -11.47
CA PRO A 37 5.66 14.74 -12.52
C PRO A 37 4.12 14.83 -12.47
N PRO A 38 3.52 16.03 -12.66
CA PRO A 38 2.08 16.22 -12.58
C PRO A 38 1.42 15.37 -13.67
N LYS A 39 0.60 14.39 -13.26
CA LYS A 39 -0.13 13.52 -14.19
C LYS A 39 -1.64 13.64 -13.99
N PRO A 40 -2.42 13.92 -15.05
CA PRO A 40 -3.86 14.21 -14.96
C PRO A 40 -4.78 13.00 -14.64
N HIS A 41 -4.22 11.89 -14.14
CA HIS A 41 -4.95 10.64 -13.92
C HIS A 41 -4.65 9.97 -12.57
N LEU A 42 -4.48 10.74 -11.50
CA LEU A 42 -4.87 10.29 -10.15
C LEU A 42 -6.40 10.32 -10.03
N ARG A 43 -7.10 9.78 -11.03
CA ARG A 43 -8.52 9.49 -10.86
C ARG A 43 -8.53 8.21 -10.02
N PRO A 44 -9.32 8.17 -8.93
CA PRO A 44 -9.72 6.91 -8.32
C PRO A 44 -10.01 5.92 -9.45
N PRO A 45 -9.52 4.67 -9.41
CA PRO A 45 -10.00 3.68 -10.34
C PRO A 45 -11.52 3.77 -10.24
N LYS A 46 -12.20 4.02 -11.38
CA LYS A 46 -13.63 3.78 -11.42
C LYS A 46 -13.72 2.30 -11.11
N LEU A 47 -14.10 1.96 -9.88
CA LEU A 47 -14.37 0.59 -9.50
C LEU A 47 -15.57 0.23 -10.38
N THR A 48 -15.29 -0.35 -11.54
CA THR A 48 -16.27 -0.66 -12.60
C THR A 48 -17.20 -1.80 -12.18
N LEU A 49 -16.95 -2.39 -11.02
CA LEU A 49 -17.80 -3.38 -10.42
C LEU A 49 -18.97 -2.66 -9.75
N ALA A 50 -20.19 -2.99 -10.18
CA ALA A 50 -21.40 -2.63 -9.44
C ALA A 50 -21.18 -2.93 -7.95
N PRO A 51 -21.51 -2.01 -7.03
CA PRO A 51 -21.25 -2.21 -5.61
C PRO A 51 -21.97 -3.49 -5.16
N ARG A 52 -21.19 -4.54 -4.92
CA ARG A 52 -21.68 -5.77 -4.24
C ARG A 52 -21.92 -5.51 -2.75
N ASN A 53 -21.35 -4.42 -2.24
CA ASN A 53 -21.42 -4.03 -0.85
C ASN A 53 -22.39 -2.86 -0.61
N PRO A 54 -22.91 -2.75 0.63
CA PRO A 54 -23.52 -1.52 1.12
C PRO A 54 -22.64 -0.28 0.89
N PRO A 55 -23.25 0.92 0.75
CA PRO A 55 -22.52 2.18 0.72
C PRO A 55 -21.57 2.29 1.92
N GLY A 56 -20.34 2.71 1.67
CA GLY A 56 -19.33 2.89 2.73
C GLY A 56 -18.45 1.67 3.02
N GLN A 57 -18.62 0.55 2.31
CA GLN A 57 -17.79 -0.65 2.48
C GLN A 57 -16.91 -0.97 1.26
N CYS A 58 -15.69 -1.43 1.53
CA CYS A 58 -14.66 -1.66 0.51
C CYS A 58 -15.01 -2.84 -0.42
N PRO A 59 -15.11 -2.63 -1.74
CA PRO A 59 -15.62 -3.63 -2.68
C PRO A 59 -14.53 -4.55 -3.26
N VAL A 60 -13.26 -4.40 -2.87
CA VAL A 60 -12.15 -5.25 -3.35
C VAL A 60 -12.45 -6.71 -3.01
N LEU A 61 -12.41 -7.59 -4.00
CA LEU A 61 -12.62 -9.02 -3.80
C LEU A 61 -11.38 -9.63 -3.15
N GLU A 62 -11.60 -10.38 -2.08
CA GLU A 62 -10.60 -11.16 -1.36
C GLU A 62 -11.01 -12.64 -1.42
N GLN A 63 -10.03 -13.53 -1.57
CA GLN A 63 -10.28 -14.97 -1.44
C GLN A 63 -10.31 -15.30 0.07
N LYS A 64 -11.51 -15.48 0.63
CA LYS A 64 -11.72 -15.74 2.06
C LYS A 64 -11.93 -17.23 2.33
N GLU A 65 -11.43 -17.68 3.48
CA GLU A 65 -11.61 -19.05 3.97
C GLU A 65 -12.98 -19.21 4.66
N PHE A 66 -13.76 -20.17 4.19
CA PHE A 66 -15.01 -20.61 4.77
C PHE A 66 -14.93 -22.11 5.05
N GLY A 67 -14.43 -22.45 6.23
CA GLY A 67 -14.09 -23.83 6.58
C GLY A 67 -13.03 -24.38 5.62
N ALA A 68 -13.34 -25.46 4.92
CA ALA A 68 -12.44 -26.06 3.92
C ALA A 68 -12.57 -25.46 2.50
N THR A 69 -13.41 -24.43 2.32
CA THR A 69 -13.65 -23.81 0.99
C THR A 69 -13.09 -22.41 0.91
N LEU A 70 -12.57 -22.04 -0.27
CA LEU A 70 -12.16 -20.68 -0.59
C LEU A 70 -13.25 -20.03 -1.43
N ARG A 71 -13.65 -18.81 -1.09
CA ARG A 71 -14.69 -18.06 -1.80
C ARG A 71 -14.25 -16.62 -2.03
N ASP A 72 -14.52 -16.10 -3.23
CA ASP A 72 -14.30 -14.70 -3.55
C ASP A 72 -15.40 -13.84 -2.93
N GLU A 73 -15.06 -13.14 -1.86
CA GLU A 73 -15.98 -12.27 -1.13
C GLU A 73 -15.41 -10.86 -1.07
N PRO A 74 -16.25 -9.82 -1.09
CA PRO A 74 -15.76 -8.46 -0.96
C PRO A 74 -15.13 -8.25 0.41
N CYS A 75 -14.11 -7.39 0.48
CA CYS A 75 -13.38 -7.04 1.68
C CYS A 75 -14.34 -6.64 2.81
N GLY A 76 -15.26 -5.71 2.52
CA GLY A 76 -16.34 -5.32 3.44
C GLY A 76 -15.91 -4.36 4.56
N LYS A 77 -14.61 -4.09 4.70
CA LYS A 77 -14.09 -3.10 5.67
C LYS A 77 -14.59 -1.68 5.35
N GLU A 78 -14.70 -0.86 6.38
CA GLU A 78 -15.17 0.52 6.29
C GLU A 78 -14.25 1.38 5.39
N THR A 79 -14.88 2.27 4.64
CA THR A 79 -14.23 3.24 3.76
C THR A 79 -14.30 4.62 4.39
N ALA A 80 -13.24 5.42 4.21
CA ALA A 80 -13.20 6.79 4.69
C ALA A 80 -13.39 7.78 3.52
N PRO A 81 -13.91 8.99 3.78
CA PRO A 81 -13.92 10.06 2.79
C PRO A 81 -12.51 10.31 2.23
N GLY A 82 -12.40 10.51 0.91
CA GLY A 82 -11.11 10.72 0.24
C GLY A 82 -10.29 9.45 -0.05
N HIS A 83 -10.72 8.27 0.42
CA HIS A 83 -10.04 6.99 0.13
C HIS A 83 -10.60 6.26 -1.10
N ALA A 84 -11.20 7.00 -2.05
CA ALA A 84 -11.68 6.41 -3.32
C ALA A 84 -12.69 5.25 -3.16
N GLY A 85 -13.41 5.16 -2.03
CA GLY A 85 -14.31 4.03 -1.75
C GLY A 85 -13.59 2.73 -1.36
N LEU A 86 -12.31 2.82 -0.96
CA LEU A 86 -11.50 1.71 -0.46
C LEU A 86 -11.29 1.83 1.05
N CYS A 87 -11.07 0.69 1.73
CA CYS A 87 -10.63 0.70 3.12
C CYS A 87 -9.17 1.18 3.21
N ARG A 88 -8.68 1.54 4.41
CA ARG A 88 -7.31 2.05 4.58
C ARG A 88 -6.25 1.14 3.96
N GLY A 89 -6.35 -0.18 4.16
CA GLY A 89 -5.39 -1.15 3.63
C GLY A 89 -5.33 -1.14 2.11
N HIS A 90 -6.46 -1.40 1.45
CA HIS A 90 -6.54 -1.38 -0.02
C HIS A 90 -6.27 0.00 -0.62
N TYR A 91 -6.58 1.08 0.10
CA TYR A 91 -6.23 2.42 -0.35
C TYR A 91 -4.71 2.65 -0.33
N SER A 92 -4.02 2.24 0.75
CA SER A 92 -2.56 2.27 0.81
C SER A 92 -1.93 1.40 -0.28
N GLU A 93 -2.44 0.18 -0.50
CA GLU A 93 -1.98 -0.70 -1.60
C GLU A 93 -2.13 -0.04 -2.97
N TYR A 94 -3.27 0.61 -3.23
CA TYR A 94 -3.50 1.35 -4.45
C TYR A 94 -2.48 2.49 -4.64
N LEU A 95 -2.24 3.29 -3.60
CA LEU A 95 -1.26 4.38 -3.64
C LEU A 95 0.17 3.87 -3.84
N VAL A 96 0.56 2.80 -3.14
CA VAL A 96 1.86 2.16 -3.33
C VAL A 96 2.01 1.58 -4.73
N GLY A 97 0.95 0.98 -5.30
CA GLY A 97 0.94 0.53 -6.68
C GLY A 97 1.16 1.67 -7.68
N LEU A 98 0.71 2.89 -7.38
CA LEU A 98 1.01 4.08 -8.18
C LEU A 98 2.46 4.55 -7.99
N VAL A 99 2.95 4.60 -6.76
CA VAL A 99 4.35 4.92 -6.42
C VAL A 99 5.30 4.03 -7.22
N ASN A 100 5.06 2.72 -7.19
CA ASN A 100 5.93 1.73 -7.83
C ASN A 100 5.83 1.80 -9.37
N ARG A 101 4.62 1.96 -9.93
CA ARG A 101 4.43 2.16 -11.38
C ARG A 101 5.10 3.44 -11.91
N HIS A 102 5.32 4.42 -11.05
CA HIS A 102 5.98 5.67 -11.40
C HIS A 102 7.45 5.72 -10.99
N GLY A 103 7.99 4.66 -10.38
CA GLY A 103 9.38 4.60 -9.93
C GLY A 103 9.72 5.70 -8.92
N LEU A 104 8.78 6.11 -8.07
CA LEU A 104 9.00 7.17 -7.09
C LEU A 104 9.74 6.59 -5.88
N ASP A 105 10.83 7.25 -5.47
CA ASP A 105 11.64 6.80 -4.34
C ASP A 105 11.13 7.39 -3.02
N PRO A 106 10.68 6.57 -2.05
CA PRO A 106 10.19 7.06 -0.76
C PRO A 106 11.27 7.76 0.06
N VAL A 107 12.56 7.57 -0.25
CA VAL A 107 13.68 8.27 0.41
C VAL A 107 13.53 9.80 0.34
N ALA A 108 12.84 10.32 -0.68
CA ALA A 108 12.58 11.74 -0.86
C ALA A 108 11.77 12.37 0.30
N LEU A 109 11.07 11.55 1.10
CA LEU A 109 10.29 11.98 2.26
C LEU A 109 10.81 11.43 3.58
N TYR A 110 11.97 10.79 3.62
CA TYR A 110 12.54 10.26 4.86
C TYR A 110 13.07 11.37 5.75
N ASP A 111 12.83 11.24 7.05
CA ASP A 111 13.55 12.03 8.05
C ASP A 111 14.95 11.46 8.34
N ARG A 112 15.69 12.13 9.23
CA ARG A 112 17.05 11.71 9.61
C ARG A 112 17.10 10.31 10.23
N ALA A 113 16.10 9.93 11.02
CA ALA A 113 16.05 8.63 11.68
C ALA A 113 15.73 7.51 10.69
N GLU A 114 14.78 7.75 9.79
CA GLU A 114 14.41 6.82 8.70
C GLU A 114 15.58 6.60 7.74
N LEU A 115 16.30 7.67 7.37
CA LEU A 115 17.52 7.56 6.55
C LEU A 115 18.58 6.68 7.21
N ARG A 116 18.83 6.90 8.51
CA ARG A 116 19.79 6.09 9.27
C ARG A 116 19.37 4.62 9.33
N ALA A 117 18.10 4.35 9.64
CA ALA A 117 17.58 2.99 9.71
C ALA A 117 17.62 2.28 8.35
N ALA A 118 17.37 3.00 7.25
CA ALA A 118 17.50 2.46 5.90
C ALA A 118 18.96 2.19 5.52
N ALA A 119 19.88 3.08 5.90
CA ALA A 119 21.32 2.90 5.70
C ALA A 119 21.83 1.66 6.44
N GLU A 120 21.53 1.52 7.74
CA GLU A 120 21.91 0.36 8.56
C GLU A 120 21.35 -0.96 8.01
N ARG A 121 20.22 -0.92 7.30
CA ARG A 121 19.59 -2.09 6.70
C ARG A 121 20.18 -2.50 5.35
N HIS A 122 20.52 -1.53 4.51
CA HIS A 122 20.80 -1.77 3.09
C HIS A 122 22.28 -1.58 2.71
N LEU A 123 23.04 -0.84 3.51
CA LEU A 123 24.47 -0.63 3.28
C LEU A 123 25.30 -1.70 4.03
N PRO A 124 26.48 -2.07 3.50
CA PRO A 124 27.38 -3.04 4.12
C PRO A 124 28.05 -2.52 5.40
#